data_AF-A0AA88SQI5-F1
#
_entry.id   AF-A0AA88SQI5-F1
#
_cell.length_a   1.000
_cell.length_b   1.000
_cell.length_c   1.000
_cell.angle_alpha   90.00
_cell.angle_beta   90.00
_cell.angle_gamma   90.00
#
_symmetry.space_group_name_H-M   'P 1'
#
loop_
_entity.id
_entity.type
_entity.pdbx_description
1 polymer ?
#
loop_
_entity_poly.entity_id
_entity_poly.type
_entity_poly.pdbx_seq_one_letter_code
_entity_poly.pdbx_strand_id
1 'polypeptide(L)'
;ENSCGGHFGGQVTLHSTLKTPEQRTKAVGNVVKFLGEERIPAYDINQLYPVTSSFGTASYFPLERAAASYFGIKAYEVHMNGYVERDGQKYLWIAKRSAVKSNYPGMLDHLVAGGLPRDISSQKDLVKECEEEAGIPIIVADYAIPIGAVSYIDIDGCNYRRDVIFCYDLKLPECFIPKNQVRLILPKILKSSRPSPSQPSPRGAIRYTSSAALPPSSFTWDDVFRISQPQEPANNDLQGFFDRVRTCNRGSEKRGEFIPFVIEGQIVGYVHNGFADHLRTFKDVFFFPNDNSNGSHLGGHVTLHPMLKTPDHRTEAFDHVVKLLGKELIPGIRNELYPVASSFGTSLLFSLERAAAPYFGIKAYGVHMNGYVERVGEKYLWIGKRSEVKPTYPGMLDHLVAGGLPHDIACGENLVKECEEEAGIPKSIATRAKPVGAVSYMDINGYSYKRDVLFCYDLKLPESFVPMNQDGEVESFKLIPVSLVANVIQRTQFFKSNCNLVIIDFLFRHG
;
A
#
# COMPACT_ATOMS: atom_id res chain seq x y z
N GLU A 1 40.10 3.06 11.05
CA GLU A 1 40.81 1.88 11.59
C GLU A 1 40.51 1.76 13.08
N ASN A 2 39.68 0.78 13.44
CA ASN A 2 39.86 -0.11 14.60
C ASN A 2 38.69 -1.11 14.64
N SER A 3 39.07 -2.39 14.57
CA SER A 3 38.38 -3.62 14.98
C SER A 3 36.98 -3.96 14.44
N CYS A 4 36.94 -5.07 13.70
CA CYS A 4 35.77 -5.90 13.45
C CYS A 4 35.20 -6.52 14.74
N GLY A 5 33.87 -6.66 14.81
CA GLY A 5 33.16 -7.63 15.64
C GLY A 5 32.43 -7.05 16.87
N GLY A 6 31.10 -6.97 16.80
CA GLY A 6 30.22 -6.77 17.97
C GLY A 6 29.17 -5.67 17.78
N HIS A 7 27.89 -6.06 17.79
CA HIS A 7 26.68 -5.24 17.96
C HIS A 7 26.72 -3.75 17.58
N PHE A 8 26.16 -3.39 16.42
CA PHE A 8 25.83 -1.98 16.14
C PHE A 8 24.58 -1.55 16.91
N GLY A 9 24.80 -1.08 18.15
CA GLY A 9 23.81 -0.42 19.00
C GLY A 9 24.29 0.96 19.47
N GLY A 10 25.04 1.69 18.63
CA GLY A 10 25.52 3.04 18.94
C GLY A 10 24.51 4.11 18.50
N GLN A 11 24.15 5.01 19.41
CA GLN A 11 23.36 6.20 19.08
C GLN A 11 24.29 7.32 18.60
N VAL A 12 23.99 7.91 17.43
CA VAL A 12 24.66 9.13 16.95
C VAL A 12 23.79 10.33 17.31
N THR A 13 24.31 11.26 18.10
CA THR A 13 23.58 12.46 18.54
C THR A 13 24.32 13.72 18.06
N LEU A 14 23.58 14.69 17.52
CA LEU A 14 24.15 15.99 17.20
C LEU A 14 24.62 16.68 18.49
N HIS A 15 25.77 17.35 18.41
CA HIS A 15 26.36 18.01 19.57
C HIS A 15 25.40 19.06 20.13
N SER A 16 25.25 19.08 21.46
CA SER A 16 24.23 19.88 22.16
C SER A 16 24.41 21.40 22.03
N THR A 17 25.57 21.86 21.54
CA THR A 17 25.85 23.27 21.25
C THR A 17 25.20 23.77 19.95
N LEU A 18 24.73 22.88 19.07
CA LEU A 18 24.03 23.22 17.83
C LEU A 18 22.55 23.49 18.12
N LYS A 19 22.26 24.72 18.58
CA LYS A 19 20.94 25.13 19.07
C LYS A 19 19.96 25.46 17.94
N THR A 20 20.43 25.99 16.83
CA THR A 20 19.56 26.42 15.72
C THR A 20 19.64 25.48 14.51
N PRO A 21 18.59 25.44 13.66
CA PRO A 21 18.62 24.70 12.40
C PRO A 21 19.81 25.08 11.51
N GLU A 22 20.17 26.36 11.44
CA GLU A 22 21.26 26.87 10.61
C GLU A 22 22.62 26.36 11.11
N GLN A 23 22.82 26.31 12.43
CA GLN A 23 24.03 25.74 13.03
C GLN A 23 24.15 24.25 12.70
N ARG A 24 23.04 23.50 12.75
CA ARG A 24 23.01 22.07 12.43
C ARG A 24 23.28 21.84 10.94
N THR A 25 22.59 22.55 10.05
CA THR A 25 22.83 22.47 8.60
C THR A 25 24.27 22.77 8.25
N LYS A 26 24.85 23.85 8.82
CA LYS A 26 26.26 24.19 8.57
C LYS A 26 27.21 23.11 9.07
N ALA A 27 26.99 22.62 10.29
CA ALA A 27 27.86 21.61 10.89
C ALA A 27 27.81 20.28 10.13
N VAL A 28 26.61 19.76 9.87
CA VAL A 28 26.42 18.50 9.14
C VAL A 28 26.82 18.64 7.68
N GLY A 29 26.52 19.79 7.05
CA GLY A 29 26.97 20.09 5.69
C GLY A 29 28.49 20.09 5.54
N ASN A 30 29.23 20.62 6.54
CA ASN A 30 30.68 20.54 6.55
C ASN A 30 31.19 19.10 6.66
N VAL A 31 30.50 18.24 7.44
CA VAL A 31 30.82 16.81 7.53
C VAL A 31 30.57 16.12 6.19
N VAL A 32 29.41 16.34 5.57
CA VAL A 32 29.08 15.79 4.23
C VAL A 32 30.13 16.22 3.21
N LYS A 33 30.50 17.51 3.20
CA LYS A 33 31.52 18.05 2.30
C LYS A 33 32.91 17.44 2.56
N PHE A 34 33.27 17.21 3.82
CA PHE A 34 34.52 16.55 4.20
C PHE A 34 34.55 15.08 3.77
N LEU A 35 33.43 14.37 3.85
CA LEU A 35 33.32 12.98 3.42
C LEU A 35 33.47 12.83 1.89
N GLY A 36 33.10 13.86 1.12
CA GLY A 36 33.38 13.97 -0.31
C GLY A 36 32.66 12.94 -1.19
N GLU A 37 32.90 13.04 -2.51
CA GLU A 37 32.26 12.20 -3.52
C GLU A 37 32.61 10.71 -3.41
N GLU A 38 33.78 10.38 -2.83
CA GLU A 38 34.20 8.99 -2.63
C GLU A 38 33.29 8.22 -1.66
N ARG A 39 32.62 8.92 -0.73
CA ARG A 39 31.73 8.32 0.26
C ARG A 39 30.27 8.68 0.09
N ILE A 40 29.98 9.82 -0.53
CA ILE A 40 28.62 10.28 -0.87
C ILE A 40 28.64 10.69 -2.35
N PRO A 41 28.39 9.75 -3.27
CA PRO A 41 28.36 10.03 -4.70
C PRO A 41 27.25 11.02 -5.06
N ALA A 42 27.49 11.87 -6.06
CA ALA A 42 26.57 12.90 -6.54
C ALA A 42 26.25 14.03 -5.54
N TYR A 43 27.25 14.52 -4.82
CA TYR A 43 27.14 15.76 -4.06
C TYR A 43 26.86 16.94 -5.02
N ASP A 44 25.62 17.42 -5.03
CA ASP A 44 25.19 18.62 -5.74
C ASP A 44 24.62 19.58 -4.69
N ILE A 45 25.10 20.82 -4.63
CA ILE A 45 24.88 21.76 -3.52
C ILE A 45 23.50 22.46 -3.59
N ASN A 46 22.60 21.97 -4.42
CA ASN A 46 21.48 22.77 -4.92
C ASN A 46 20.10 22.28 -4.47
N GLN A 47 19.98 21.14 -3.75
CA GLN A 47 18.68 20.63 -3.32
C GLN A 47 18.69 20.10 -1.88
N LEU A 48 18.17 20.91 -0.97
CA LEU A 48 18.06 20.56 0.44
C LEU A 48 16.73 19.86 0.75
N TYR A 49 16.81 18.74 1.47
CA TYR A 49 15.68 18.03 2.03
C TYR A 49 15.46 18.40 3.50
N PRO A 50 14.21 18.40 3.99
CA PRO A 50 13.93 18.66 5.39
C PRO A 50 14.27 17.44 6.25
N VAL A 51 15.02 17.61 7.35
CA VAL A 51 15.18 16.55 8.36
C VAL A 51 14.02 16.64 9.34
N THR A 52 13.10 15.69 9.28
CA THR A 52 11.88 15.65 10.10
C THR A 52 11.65 14.26 10.70
N SER A 53 10.83 14.17 11.75
CA SER A 53 10.34 12.89 12.27
C SER A 53 9.26 12.29 11.37
N SER A 54 8.39 13.15 10.85
CA SER A 54 7.28 12.81 9.96
C SER A 54 6.90 13.99 9.06
N PHE A 55 6.12 13.71 8.01
CA PHE A 55 5.69 14.75 7.08
C PHE A 55 4.83 15.79 7.81
N GLY A 56 5.01 17.06 7.49
CA GLY A 56 4.26 18.17 8.12
C GLY A 56 4.75 18.56 9.52
N THR A 57 5.76 17.89 10.08
CA THR A 57 6.40 18.34 11.32
C THR A 57 7.47 19.40 11.06
N ALA A 58 7.78 20.20 12.08
CA ALA A 58 8.83 21.19 12.00
C ALA A 58 10.18 20.52 11.66
N SER A 59 10.84 21.03 10.62
CA SER A 59 12.17 20.57 10.24
C SER A 59 13.18 20.86 11.35
N TYR A 60 13.93 19.84 11.77
CA TYR A 60 15.01 20.02 12.73
C TYR A 60 16.16 20.83 12.14
N PHE A 61 16.44 20.59 10.86
CA PHE A 61 17.36 21.32 9.99
C PHE A 61 17.27 20.75 8.55
N PRO A 62 17.58 21.52 7.51
CA PRO A 62 17.73 20.99 6.16
C PRO A 62 19.07 20.27 5.96
N LEU A 63 19.07 19.20 5.16
CA LEU A 63 20.23 18.39 4.78
C LEU A 63 20.31 18.22 3.26
N GLU A 64 21.52 18.06 2.73
CA GLU A 64 21.75 17.79 1.31
C GLU A 64 21.07 16.50 0.84
N ARG A 65 20.36 16.54 -0.30
CA ARG A 65 19.58 15.40 -0.81
C ARG A 65 20.44 14.15 -0.97
N ALA A 66 21.63 14.30 -1.54
CA ALA A 66 22.56 13.19 -1.78
C ALA A 66 23.02 12.49 -0.49
N ALA A 67 23.00 13.20 0.64
CA ALA A 67 23.39 12.66 1.93
C ALA A 67 22.23 11.98 2.69
N ALA A 68 20.97 12.23 2.32
CA ALA A 68 19.80 11.82 3.10
C ALA A 68 19.79 10.31 3.42
N SER A 69 20.07 9.45 2.43
CA SER A 69 20.10 8.00 2.57
C SER A 69 21.24 7.50 3.47
N TYR A 70 22.39 8.20 3.50
CA TYR A 70 23.53 7.83 4.34
C TYR A 70 23.30 8.15 5.82
N PHE A 71 22.43 9.11 6.11
CA PHE A 71 22.00 9.46 7.46
C PHE A 71 20.67 8.79 7.84
N GLY A 72 20.10 7.95 6.98
CA GLY A 72 18.82 7.29 7.22
C GLY A 72 17.64 8.25 7.42
N ILE A 73 17.73 9.43 6.81
CA ILE A 73 16.74 10.49 6.91
C ILE A 73 15.56 10.14 6.02
N LYS A 74 14.35 10.42 6.51
CA LYS A 74 13.14 10.23 5.75
C LYS A 74 13.10 11.22 4.59
N ALA A 75 13.07 10.71 3.36
CA ALA A 75 12.91 11.51 2.15
C ALA A 75 11.44 11.50 1.70
N TYR A 76 11.06 12.58 1.03
CA TYR A 76 9.72 12.75 0.50
C TYR A 76 9.80 12.96 -1.01
N GLU A 77 8.83 12.44 -1.74
CA GLU A 77 8.80 12.47 -3.19
C GLU A 77 7.36 12.67 -3.68
N VAL A 78 7.18 13.11 -4.92
CA VAL A 78 5.89 13.28 -5.59
C VAL A 78 5.89 12.48 -6.88
N HIS A 79 4.88 11.64 -7.08
CA HIS A 79 4.75 10.81 -8.28
C HIS A 79 3.34 10.96 -8.84
N MET A 80 3.22 11.08 -10.16
CA MET A 80 1.93 11.25 -10.81
C MET A 80 1.66 10.25 -11.93
N ASN A 81 0.51 9.59 -11.83
CA ASN A 81 -0.09 8.82 -12.90
C ASN A 81 -0.82 9.76 -13.87
N GLY A 82 -0.14 10.16 -14.94
CA GLY A 82 -0.78 10.86 -16.06
C GLY A 82 -1.46 9.88 -17.00
N TYR A 83 -2.76 10.00 -17.21
CA TYR A 83 -3.49 9.11 -18.11
C TYR A 83 -4.45 9.87 -19.04
N VAL A 84 -4.72 9.28 -20.20
CA VAL A 84 -5.83 9.66 -21.09
C VAL A 84 -6.86 8.55 -21.09
N GLU A 85 -8.10 8.89 -21.40
CA GLU A 85 -9.19 7.92 -21.54
C GLU A 85 -9.68 7.96 -22.98
N ARG A 86 -9.76 6.79 -23.63
CA ARG A 86 -10.24 6.63 -25.01
C ARG A 86 -11.13 5.42 -25.07
N ASP A 87 -12.35 5.59 -25.60
CA ASP A 87 -13.34 4.51 -25.73
C ASP A 87 -13.61 3.76 -24.42
N GLY A 88 -13.61 4.48 -23.28
CA GLY A 88 -13.81 3.91 -21.94
C GLY A 88 -12.59 3.20 -21.34
N GLN A 89 -11.46 3.13 -22.06
CA GLN A 89 -10.21 2.56 -21.61
C GLN A 89 -9.21 3.64 -21.19
N LYS A 90 -8.53 3.43 -20.06
CA LYS A 90 -7.45 4.32 -19.61
C LYS A 90 -6.10 3.88 -20.18
N TYR A 91 -5.32 4.85 -20.63
CA TYR A 91 -3.96 4.68 -21.14
C TYR A 91 -3.02 5.57 -20.34
N LEU A 92 -2.03 4.96 -19.70
CA LEU A 92 -1.02 5.68 -18.93
C LEU A 92 0.07 6.21 -19.85
N TRP A 93 0.53 7.42 -19.56
CA TRP A 93 1.81 7.90 -20.06
C TRP A 93 2.93 7.39 -19.15
N ILE A 94 3.91 6.74 -19.77
CA ILE A 94 5.09 6.19 -19.09
C ILE A 94 6.31 6.91 -19.63
N ALA A 95 7.12 7.47 -18.73
CA ALA A 95 8.38 8.10 -19.11
C ALA A 95 9.49 7.03 -19.17
N LYS A 96 10.53 7.33 -19.95
CA LYS A 96 11.79 6.58 -19.91
C LYS A 96 12.88 7.52 -19.42
N ARG A 97 13.54 7.15 -18.33
CA ARG A 97 14.59 7.96 -17.70
C ARG A 97 15.76 8.15 -18.67
N SER A 98 16.36 9.33 -18.64
CA SER A 98 17.55 9.62 -19.45
C SER A 98 18.72 8.71 -19.05
N ALA A 99 19.55 8.34 -20.03
CA ALA A 99 20.73 7.52 -19.81
C ALA A 99 21.80 8.20 -18.93
N VAL A 100 21.74 9.52 -18.77
CA VAL A 100 22.68 10.30 -17.94
C VAL A 100 22.21 10.51 -16.49
N LYS A 101 21.03 10.00 -16.11
CA LYS A 101 20.58 10.06 -14.71
C LYS A 101 21.47 9.18 -13.83
N SER A 102 21.87 9.69 -12.68
CA SER A 102 22.68 8.95 -11.69
C SER A 102 21.95 7.72 -11.16
N ASN A 103 20.64 7.85 -10.91
CA ASN A 103 19.80 6.77 -10.41
C ASN A 103 18.92 6.19 -11.51
N TYR A 104 19.02 4.87 -11.71
CA TYR A 104 18.21 4.07 -12.63
C TYR A 104 18.18 4.61 -14.08
N PRO A 105 19.36 4.79 -14.73
CA PRO A 105 19.42 5.30 -16.09
C PRO A 105 18.70 4.36 -17.08
N GLY A 106 17.87 4.94 -17.97
CA GLY A 106 17.19 4.19 -19.03
C GLY A 106 15.97 3.35 -18.59
N MET A 107 15.64 3.31 -17.31
CA MET A 107 14.47 2.60 -16.78
C MET A 107 13.15 3.33 -17.10
N LEU A 108 12.03 2.61 -17.01
CA LEU A 108 10.69 3.22 -17.09
C LEU A 108 10.37 3.97 -15.79
N ASP A 109 9.53 5.00 -15.90
CA ASP A 109 9.12 5.87 -14.80
C ASP A 109 7.69 6.37 -14.98
N HIS A 110 7.15 6.99 -13.94
CA HIS A 110 5.90 7.75 -14.02
C HIS A 110 6.05 8.92 -15.01
N LEU A 111 4.92 9.46 -15.50
CA LEU A 111 4.99 10.62 -16.39
C LEU A 111 5.72 11.80 -15.74
N VAL A 112 5.53 11.98 -14.43
CA VAL A 112 6.19 13.00 -13.61
C VAL A 112 6.58 12.35 -12.28
N ALA A 113 7.84 12.49 -11.88
CA ALA A 113 8.34 12.01 -10.59
C ALA A 113 9.49 12.87 -10.07
N GLY A 114 9.31 13.45 -8.88
CA GLY A 114 10.24 14.41 -8.30
C GLY A 114 10.51 14.17 -6.82
N GLY A 115 11.70 14.53 -6.40
CA GLY A 115 12.07 14.52 -4.99
C GLY A 115 11.65 15.83 -4.32
N LEU A 116 10.90 15.75 -3.21
CA LEU A 116 10.27 16.90 -2.56
C LEU A 116 11.30 17.73 -1.77
N PRO A 117 11.64 18.96 -2.22
CA PRO A 117 12.54 19.85 -1.51
C PRO A 117 11.97 20.33 -0.17
N ARG A 118 12.80 20.99 0.64
CA ARG A 118 12.33 21.72 1.82
C ARG A 118 11.35 22.85 1.44
N ASP A 119 10.51 23.23 2.39
CA ASP A 119 9.67 24.45 2.38
C ASP A 119 8.66 24.58 1.22
N ILE A 120 8.37 23.48 0.52
CA ILE A 120 7.36 23.42 -0.54
C ILE A 120 6.34 22.31 -0.22
N SER A 121 5.07 22.54 -0.53
CA SER A 121 4.06 21.49 -0.41
C SER A 121 4.19 20.49 -1.55
N SER A 122 3.79 19.24 -1.31
CA SER A 122 3.81 18.19 -2.34
C SER A 122 3.01 18.58 -3.60
N GLN A 123 1.89 19.29 -3.46
CA GLN A 123 1.14 19.79 -4.62
C GLN A 123 1.93 20.81 -5.44
N LYS A 124 2.58 21.78 -4.78
CA LYS A 124 3.35 22.83 -5.48
C LYS A 124 4.57 22.25 -6.17
N ASP A 125 5.24 21.30 -5.53
CA ASP A 125 6.36 20.59 -6.12
C ASP A 125 5.93 19.76 -7.32
N LEU A 126 4.82 19.02 -7.20
CA LEU A 126 4.27 18.28 -8.33
C LEU A 126 3.95 19.18 -9.53
N VAL A 127 3.36 20.35 -9.30
CA VAL A 127 3.03 21.32 -10.36
C VAL A 127 4.30 21.81 -11.07
N LYS A 128 5.37 22.06 -10.32
CA LYS A 128 6.69 22.40 -10.88
C LYS A 128 7.24 21.27 -11.74
N GLU A 129 7.29 20.05 -11.22
CA GLU A 129 7.82 18.87 -11.93
C GLU A 129 6.97 18.54 -13.18
N CYS A 130 5.66 18.76 -13.12
CA CYS A 130 4.75 18.62 -14.27
C CYS A 130 5.15 19.49 -15.47
N GLU A 131 5.52 20.74 -15.20
CA GLU A 131 5.98 21.67 -16.23
C GLU A 131 7.40 21.32 -16.72
N GLU A 132 8.32 21.04 -15.80
CA GLU A 132 9.73 20.80 -16.09
C GLU A 132 9.96 19.48 -16.84
N GLU A 133 9.34 18.38 -16.39
CA GLU A 133 9.59 17.04 -16.92
C GLU A 133 8.69 16.69 -18.13
N ALA A 134 7.41 17.07 -18.07
CA ALA A 134 6.41 16.63 -19.03
C ALA A 134 5.81 17.78 -19.88
N GLY A 135 6.09 19.04 -19.55
CA GLY A 135 5.49 20.20 -20.24
C GLY A 135 3.99 20.33 -20.01
N ILE A 136 3.48 19.84 -18.88
CA ILE A 136 2.08 19.99 -18.49
C ILE A 136 1.90 21.43 -17.96
N PRO A 137 0.99 22.24 -18.54
CA PRO A 137 0.77 23.59 -18.05
C PRO A 137 0.30 23.58 -16.60
N ILE A 138 0.74 24.57 -15.81
CA ILE A 138 0.34 24.74 -14.39
C ILE A 138 -1.17 24.63 -14.20
N ILE A 139 -1.95 25.29 -15.07
CA ILE A 139 -3.43 25.26 -15.01
C ILE A 139 -4.02 23.86 -15.17
N VAL A 140 -3.29 22.91 -15.77
CA VAL A 140 -3.71 21.51 -15.91
C VAL A 140 -3.15 20.69 -14.74
N ALA A 141 -1.90 20.93 -14.35
CA ALA A 141 -1.24 20.25 -13.23
C ALA A 141 -1.95 20.49 -11.88
N ASP A 142 -2.55 21.67 -11.69
CA ASP A 142 -3.33 21.99 -10.49
C ASP A 142 -4.57 21.09 -10.29
N TYR A 143 -5.05 20.42 -11.35
CA TYR A 143 -6.13 19.44 -11.25
C TYR A 143 -5.66 18.04 -10.82
N ALA A 144 -4.37 17.83 -10.60
CA ALA A 144 -3.86 16.55 -10.13
C ALA A 144 -4.42 16.23 -8.73
N ILE A 145 -5.04 15.06 -8.61
CA ILE A 145 -5.75 14.66 -7.39
C ILE A 145 -4.80 13.82 -6.53
N PRO A 146 -4.56 14.19 -5.26
CA PRO A 146 -3.81 13.34 -4.34
C PRO A 146 -4.60 12.05 -4.08
N ILE A 147 -4.00 10.90 -4.36
CA ILE A 147 -4.65 9.58 -4.22
C ILE A 147 -4.10 8.77 -3.04
N GLY A 148 -2.99 9.19 -2.45
CA GLY A 148 -2.41 8.53 -1.29
C GLY A 148 -0.91 8.74 -1.18
N ALA A 149 -0.26 7.91 -0.37
CA ALA A 149 1.18 7.88 -0.29
C ALA A 149 1.69 6.45 -0.09
N VAL A 150 2.83 6.14 -0.69
CA VAL A 150 3.54 4.86 -0.54
C VAL A 150 4.79 5.11 0.28
N SER A 151 5.03 4.31 1.32
CA SER A 151 6.25 4.38 2.13
C SER A 151 7.02 3.08 2.05
N TYR A 152 8.33 3.16 1.83
CA TYR A 152 9.19 1.99 1.79
C TYR A 152 10.55 2.26 2.46
N ILE A 153 11.23 1.18 2.82
CA ILE A 153 12.60 1.20 3.31
C ILE A 153 13.41 0.30 2.39
N ASP A 154 14.53 0.83 1.90
CA ASP A 154 15.45 0.10 1.06
C ASP A 154 16.88 0.24 1.61
N ILE A 155 17.61 -0.87 1.62
CA ILE A 155 18.95 -0.96 2.20
C ILE A 155 19.88 -1.52 1.14
N ASP A 156 20.80 -0.68 0.66
CA ASP A 156 21.80 -1.05 -0.33
C ASP A 156 23.19 -0.56 0.11
N GLY A 157 24.02 -1.50 0.60
CA GLY A 157 25.33 -1.19 1.16
C GLY A 157 25.26 -0.22 2.34
N CYS A 158 25.81 0.99 2.17
CA CYS A 158 25.78 2.06 3.17
C CYS A 158 24.55 2.98 3.04
N ASN A 159 23.67 2.76 2.05
CA ASN A 159 22.46 3.54 1.88
C ASN A 159 21.31 2.92 2.67
N TYR A 160 20.69 3.74 3.53
CA TYR A 160 19.46 3.42 4.24
C TYR A 160 18.37 4.39 3.78
N ARG A 161 17.62 4.03 2.74
CA ARG A 161 16.55 4.87 2.19
C ARG A 161 15.27 4.66 2.98
N ARG A 162 14.56 5.75 3.24
CA ARG A 162 13.30 5.76 3.99
C ARG A 162 12.38 6.74 3.29
N ASP A 163 11.72 6.27 2.25
CA ASP A 163 11.10 7.19 1.30
C ASP A 163 9.59 7.15 1.48
N VAL A 164 8.97 8.32 1.33
CA VAL A 164 7.52 8.50 1.30
C VAL A 164 7.16 9.22 0.01
N ILE A 165 6.52 8.49 -0.90
CA ILE A 165 6.07 8.98 -2.19
C ILE A 165 4.61 9.43 -2.05
N PHE A 166 4.33 10.71 -2.28
CA PHE A 166 2.97 11.23 -2.44
C PHE A 166 2.49 10.97 -3.86
N CYS A 167 1.39 10.22 -3.98
CA CYS A 167 0.87 9.76 -5.26
C CYS A 167 -0.28 10.63 -5.74
N TYR A 168 -0.29 10.92 -7.03
CA TYR A 168 -1.28 11.76 -7.70
C TYR A 168 -1.82 11.11 -8.96
N ASP A 169 -3.09 11.34 -9.25
CA ASP A 169 -3.72 10.99 -10.53
C ASP A 169 -4.08 12.26 -11.30
N LEU A 170 -3.79 12.28 -12.60
CA LEU A 170 -4.20 13.37 -13.48
C LEU A 170 -4.73 12.81 -14.81
N LYS A 171 -6.03 13.07 -15.07
CA LYS A 171 -6.62 12.85 -16.38
C LYS A 171 -6.20 13.97 -17.32
N LEU A 172 -5.40 13.63 -18.31
CA LEU A 172 -4.91 14.54 -19.34
C LEU A 172 -5.89 14.60 -20.53
N PRO A 173 -5.98 15.73 -21.24
CA PRO A 173 -6.72 15.81 -22.50
C PRO A 173 -6.22 14.75 -23.50
N GLU A 174 -7.11 14.18 -24.32
CA GLU A 174 -6.71 13.18 -25.32
C GLU A 174 -5.66 13.68 -26.33
N CYS A 175 -5.65 15.00 -26.57
CA CYS A 175 -4.72 15.70 -27.44
C CYS A 175 -3.39 16.07 -26.75
N PHE A 176 -3.26 15.85 -25.44
CA PHE A 176 -2.03 16.13 -24.71
C PHE A 176 -0.92 15.18 -25.15
N ILE A 177 0.25 15.76 -25.38
CA ILE A 177 1.47 15.03 -25.71
C ILE A 177 2.59 15.59 -24.82
N PRO A 178 3.27 14.76 -24.01
CA PRO A 178 4.37 15.21 -23.19
C PRO A 178 5.51 15.81 -24.02
N LYS A 179 6.21 16.79 -23.46
CA LYS A 179 7.44 17.34 -24.03
C LYS A 179 8.48 16.20 -24.19
N ASN A 180 9.22 16.20 -25.30
CA ASN A 180 10.25 15.20 -25.64
C ASN A 180 9.75 13.80 -26.08
N GLN A 181 8.53 13.66 -26.60
CA GLN A 181 8.08 12.40 -27.18
C GLN A 181 8.95 11.96 -28.37
N VAL A 182 9.63 10.81 -28.25
CA VAL A 182 10.16 10.08 -29.40
C VAL A 182 9.01 9.27 -29.99
N ARG A 183 8.60 9.58 -31.23
CA ARG A 183 7.54 8.83 -31.93
C ARG A 183 7.96 7.37 -32.10
N LEU A 184 7.33 6.46 -31.34
CA LEU A 184 7.14 5.09 -31.80
C LEU A 184 6.12 5.14 -32.94
N ILE A 185 6.60 5.00 -34.18
CA ILE A 185 5.73 4.78 -35.33
C ILE A 185 5.11 3.39 -35.17
N LEU A 186 3.91 3.34 -34.59
CA LEU A 186 3.05 2.16 -34.73
C LEU A 186 2.64 2.04 -36.21
N PRO A 187 2.68 0.84 -36.82
CA PRO A 187 2.28 0.66 -38.21
C PRO A 187 0.85 1.16 -38.43
N LYS A 188 0.65 2.02 -39.42
CA LYS A 188 -0.68 2.45 -39.85
C LYS A 188 -1.47 1.21 -40.29
N ILE A 189 -2.49 0.84 -39.51
CA ILE A 189 -3.52 -0.09 -39.98
C ILE A 189 -4.23 0.59 -41.13
N LEU A 190 -4.06 0.04 -42.34
CA LEU A 190 -4.75 0.43 -43.56
C LEU A 190 -6.26 0.33 -43.33
N LYS A 191 -6.96 1.47 -43.37
CA LYS A 191 -8.43 1.51 -43.45
C LYS A 191 -8.84 0.95 -44.82
N SER A 192 -9.32 -0.28 -44.86
CA SER A 192 -10.07 -0.77 -46.02
C SER A 192 -11.51 -0.22 -45.97
N SER A 193 -11.92 0.32 -47.11
CA SER A 193 -13.21 0.89 -47.46
C SER A 193 -14.45 0.09 -47.00
N ARG A 194 -15.44 0.80 -46.45
CA ARG A 194 -16.82 0.34 -46.27
C ARG A 194 -17.49 0.04 -47.62
N PRO A 195 -18.37 -0.97 -47.66
CA PRO A 195 -19.60 -0.92 -48.45
C PRO A 195 -20.83 -0.65 -47.57
N SER A 196 -21.85 -0.09 -48.22
CA SER A 196 -23.14 0.43 -47.74
C SER A 196 -24.11 -0.63 -47.16
N PRO A 197 -25.22 -0.20 -46.53
CA PRO A 197 -26.07 -1.07 -45.70
C PRO A 197 -27.13 -1.83 -46.53
N SER A 198 -27.29 -3.12 -46.26
CA SER A 198 -28.45 -3.90 -46.69
C SER A 198 -29.18 -4.51 -45.49
N GLN A 199 -30.50 -4.60 -45.65
CA GLN A 199 -31.60 -4.76 -44.69
C GLN A 199 -31.56 -5.95 -43.70
N PRO A 200 -32.44 -5.94 -42.67
CA PRO A 200 -32.36 -6.86 -41.52
C PRO A 200 -33.23 -8.12 -41.69
N SER A 201 -32.74 -9.27 -41.22
CA SER A 201 -33.53 -10.38 -40.66
C SER A 201 -32.61 -11.55 -40.21
N PRO A 202 -33.09 -12.50 -39.40
CA PRO A 202 -33.69 -12.36 -38.09
C PRO A 202 -32.76 -12.90 -36.98
N ARG A 203 -32.99 -12.44 -35.75
CA ARG A 203 -32.29 -12.89 -34.53
C ARG A 203 -32.45 -14.40 -34.33
N GLY A 204 -31.39 -15.17 -34.62
CA GLY A 204 -31.16 -16.46 -33.99
C GLY A 204 -30.62 -16.22 -32.58
N ALA A 205 -31.49 -16.36 -31.59
CA ALA A 205 -31.08 -16.34 -30.19
C ALA A 205 -30.24 -17.60 -29.89
N ILE A 206 -28.92 -17.48 -29.98
CA ILE A 206 -28.02 -18.43 -29.32
C ILE A 206 -28.14 -18.12 -27.83
N ARG A 207 -28.91 -18.95 -27.12
CA ARG A 207 -28.95 -18.99 -25.67
C ARG A 207 -27.54 -19.28 -25.16
N TYR A 208 -26.86 -18.26 -24.65
CA TYR A 208 -25.82 -18.48 -23.65
C TYR A 208 -26.53 -19.09 -22.44
N THR A 209 -26.34 -20.39 -22.22
CA THR A 209 -26.63 -20.99 -20.93
C THR A 209 -25.74 -20.27 -19.92
N SER A 210 -26.33 -19.39 -19.11
CA SER A 210 -25.65 -18.85 -17.94
C SER A 210 -25.29 -20.03 -17.07
N SER A 211 -24.00 -20.39 -17.06
CA SER A 211 -23.40 -21.09 -15.94
C SER A 211 -23.77 -20.28 -14.70
N ALA A 212 -24.67 -20.81 -13.87
CA ALA A 212 -25.02 -20.20 -12.60
C ALA A 212 -23.71 -19.86 -11.87
N ALA A 213 -23.52 -18.59 -11.52
CA ALA A 213 -22.37 -18.17 -10.75
C ALA A 213 -22.39 -18.94 -9.43
N LEU A 214 -21.41 -19.83 -9.22
CA LEU A 214 -21.24 -20.50 -7.94
C LEU A 214 -21.05 -19.44 -6.85
N PRO A 215 -21.65 -19.62 -5.66
CA PRO A 215 -21.34 -18.75 -4.54
C PRO A 215 -19.81 -18.73 -4.30
N PRO A 216 -19.22 -17.59 -3.87
CA PRO A 216 -17.77 -17.44 -3.75
C PRO A 216 -17.06 -18.49 -2.87
N SER A 217 -17.80 -19.18 -1.99
CA SER A 217 -17.30 -20.21 -1.06
C SER A 217 -17.62 -21.65 -1.48
N SER A 218 -18.26 -21.90 -2.63
CA SER A 218 -18.76 -23.23 -3.02
C SER A 218 -18.04 -23.79 -4.27
N PHE A 219 -16.72 -23.67 -4.32
CA PHE A 219 -15.91 -24.19 -5.43
C PHE A 219 -14.88 -25.22 -4.96
N THR A 220 -14.51 -26.11 -5.87
CA THR A 220 -13.47 -27.13 -5.69
C THR A 220 -12.19 -26.74 -6.43
N TRP A 221 -11.07 -27.42 -6.13
CA TRP A 221 -9.86 -27.26 -6.92
C TRP A 221 -10.05 -27.60 -8.40
N ASP A 222 -10.92 -28.56 -8.73
CA ASP A 222 -11.24 -28.89 -10.12
C ASP A 222 -11.93 -27.72 -10.84
N ASP A 223 -12.78 -26.96 -10.14
CA ASP A 223 -13.38 -25.74 -10.68
C ASP A 223 -12.32 -24.66 -10.93
N VAL A 224 -11.36 -24.50 -10.00
CA VAL A 224 -10.22 -23.57 -10.17
C VAL A 224 -9.46 -23.91 -11.44
N PHE A 225 -9.05 -25.18 -11.60
CA PHE A 225 -8.29 -25.61 -12.77
C PHE A 225 -9.10 -25.50 -14.06
N ARG A 226 -10.37 -25.90 -14.06
CA ARG A 226 -11.26 -25.83 -15.23
C ARG A 226 -11.46 -24.39 -15.72
N ILE A 227 -11.69 -23.43 -14.82
CA ILE A 227 -11.94 -22.03 -15.18
C ILE A 227 -10.64 -21.30 -15.57
N SER A 228 -9.52 -21.69 -14.98
CA SER A 228 -8.21 -21.08 -15.23
C SER A 228 -7.61 -21.41 -16.60
N GLN A 229 -8.12 -22.43 -17.30
CA GLN A 229 -7.55 -22.84 -18.59
C GLN A 229 -7.55 -21.68 -19.62
N PRO A 230 -6.52 -21.59 -20.47
CA PRO A 230 -6.50 -20.61 -21.57
C PRO A 230 -7.76 -20.73 -22.45
N GLN A 231 -8.26 -19.58 -22.92
CA GLN A 231 -9.38 -19.51 -23.86
C GLN A 231 -8.87 -18.92 -25.18
N GLU A 232 -9.44 -19.38 -26.29
CA GLU A 232 -9.16 -18.84 -27.64
C GLU A 232 -10.39 -18.07 -28.16
N PRO A 233 -10.26 -16.80 -28.56
CA PRO A 233 -9.04 -15.99 -28.54
C PRO A 233 -8.64 -15.58 -27.10
N ALA A 234 -7.34 -15.40 -26.89
CA ALA A 234 -6.80 -14.95 -25.60
C ALA A 234 -7.44 -13.63 -25.16
N ASN A 235 -8.05 -13.62 -23.97
CA ASN A 235 -8.64 -12.43 -23.38
C ASN A 235 -7.56 -11.57 -22.71
N ASN A 236 -7.06 -10.58 -23.44
CA ASN A 236 -6.06 -9.61 -22.97
C ASN A 236 -6.67 -8.44 -22.17
N ASP A 237 -7.94 -8.53 -21.77
CA ASP A 237 -8.61 -7.48 -21.01
C ASP A 237 -8.17 -7.49 -19.54
N LEU A 238 -7.77 -6.32 -19.03
CA LEU A 238 -7.40 -6.14 -17.63
C LEU A 238 -8.58 -5.88 -16.70
N GLN A 239 -9.80 -5.78 -17.24
CA GLN A 239 -11.03 -5.47 -16.51
C GLN A 239 -11.24 -6.34 -15.27
N GLY A 240 -10.98 -7.65 -15.36
CA GLY A 240 -11.11 -8.57 -14.23
C GLY A 240 -10.20 -8.21 -13.05
N PHE A 241 -8.96 -7.80 -13.32
CA PHE A 241 -8.01 -7.34 -12.31
C PHE A 241 -8.44 -6.00 -11.72
N PHE A 242 -8.89 -5.05 -12.54
CA PHE A 242 -9.43 -3.77 -12.08
C PHE A 242 -10.67 -3.97 -11.18
N ASP A 243 -11.51 -4.95 -11.48
CA ASP A 243 -12.66 -5.31 -10.64
C ASP A 243 -12.23 -5.82 -9.26
N ARG A 244 -11.13 -6.58 -9.16
CA ARG A 244 -10.57 -6.98 -7.86
C ARG A 244 -10.03 -5.78 -7.08
N VAL A 245 -9.34 -4.85 -7.75
CA VAL A 245 -8.86 -3.59 -7.14
C VAL A 245 -10.02 -2.74 -6.64
N ARG A 246 -11.08 -2.58 -7.44
CA ARG A 246 -12.31 -1.87 -7.06
C ARG A 246 -13.03 -2.54 -5.88
N THR A 247 -13.07 -3.87 -5.85
CA THR A 247 -13.69 -4.63 -4.75
C THR A 247 -13.04 -4.35 -3.40
N CYS A 248 -11.73 -4.06 -3.38
CA CYS A 248 -11.03 -3.68 -2.16
C CYS A 248 -11.10 -2.17 -1.86
N ASN A 249 -11.64 -1.35 -2.76
CA ASN A 249 -11.65 0.11 -2.65
C ASN A 249 -13.08 0.72 -2.68
N ARG A 250 -14.06 0.04 -2.08
CA ARG A 250 -15.47 0.45 -2.16
C ARG A 250 -15.83 1.50 -1.12
N GLY A 251 -16.90 2.25 -1.39
CA GLY A 251 -17.47 3.20 -0.45
C GLY A 251 -16.64 4.47 -0.27
N SER A 252 -15.65 4.72 -1.12
CA SER A 252 -14.76 5.89 -1.03
C SER A 252 -15.51 7.22 -1.08
N GLU A 253 -16.66 7.26 -1.75
CA GLU A 253 -17.58 8.39 -1.82
C GLU A 253 -18.22 8.72 -0.46
N LYS A 254 -18.28 7.74 0.45
CA LYS A 254 -18.87 7.89 1.79
C LYS A 254 -17.89 8.38 2.84
N ARG A 255 -16.64 8.72 2.46
CA ARG A 255 -15.63 9.27 3.39
C ARG A 255 -16.13 10.49 4.17
N GLY A 256 -17.03 11.30 3.58
CA GLY A 256 -17.64 12.47 4.25
C GLY A 256 -18.60 12.12 5.40
N GLU A 257 -19.00 10.86 5.54
CA GLU A 257 -19.83 10.36 6.64
C GLU A 257 -19.00 10.06 7.91
N PHE A 258 -17.67 10.23 7.84
CA PHE A 258 -16.74 9.93 8.91
C PHE A 258 -16.06 11.19 9.42
N ILE A 259 -15.94 11.30 10.74
CA ILE A 259 -15.17 12.34 11.41
C ILE A 259 -13.79 11.81 11.80
N PRO A 260 -12.74 12.66 11.80
CA PRO A 260 -11.41 12.24 12.25
C PRO A 260 -11.44 11.74 13.70
N PHE A 261 -10.74 10.64 13.97
CA PHE A 261 -10.38 10.23 15.32
C PHE A 261 -8.95 10.68 15.60
N VAL A 262 -8.79 11.58 16.57
CA VAL A 262 -7.57 12.34 16.82
C VAL A 262 -7.03 12.04 18.22
N ILE A 263 -5.74 11.75 18.32
CA ILE A 263 -5.03 11.60 19.59
C ILE A 263 -3.75 12.43 19.49
N GLU A 264 -3.48 13.27 20.49
CA GLU A 264 -2.26 14.11 20.53
C GLU A 264 -2.04 14.94 19.25
N GLY A 265 -3.13 15.45 18.66
CA GLY A 265 -3.11 16.23 17.42
C GLY A 265 -2.85 15.42 16.15
N GLN A 266 -2.76 14.09 16.23
CA GLN A 266 -2.57 13.19 15.09
C GLN A 266 -3.87 12.48 14.74
N ILE A 267 -4.22 12.42 13.45
CA ILE A 267 -5.32 11.56 12.98
C ILE A 267 -4.84 10.11 13.04
N VAL A 268 -5.45 9.33 13.92
CA VAL A 268 -5.16 7.91 14.10
C VAL A 268 -6.19 7.03 13.38
N GLY A 269 -7.38 7.57 13.14
CA GLY A 269 -8.45 6.87 12.44
C GLY A 269 -9.61 7.76 12.06
N TYR A 270 -10.75 7.14 11.80
CA TYR A 270 -11.96 7.79 11.33
C TYR A 270 -13.18 7.06 11.88
N VAL A 271 -14.12 7.80 12.44
CA VAL A 271 -15.32 7.25 13.08
C VAL A 271 -16.54 7.71 12.30
N HIS A 272 -17.42 6.77 11.94
CA HIS A 272 -18.68 7.10 11.28
C HIS A 272 -19.56 7.96 12.19
N ASN A 273 -20.24 8.97 11.64
CA ASN A 273 -21.10 9.90 12.41
C ASN A 273 -22.14 9.18 13.28
N GLY A 274 -22.82 8.16 12.73
CA GLY A 274 -23.76 7.34 13.49
C GLY A 274 -23.11 6.41 14.52
N PHE A 275 -21.86 5.99 14.31
CA PHE A 275 -21.14 5.22 15.32
C PHE A 275 -20.68 6.13 16.48
N ALA A 276 -20.33 7.39 16.17
CA ALA A 276 -20.00 8.40 17.16
C ALA A 276 -21.12 8.65 18.17
N ASP A 277 -22.40 8.51 17.79
CA ASP A 277 -23.54 8.62 18.72
C ASP A 277 -23.47 7.60 19.86
N HIS A 278 -23.04 6.38 19.57
CA HIS A 278 -22.81 5.36 20.60
C HIS A 278 -21.61 5.73 21.48
N LEU A 279 -20.53 6.25 20.87
CA LEU A 279 -19.33 6.66 21.61
C LEU A 279 -19.58 7.83 22.58
N ARG A 280 -20.53 8.73 22.27
CA ARG A 280 -20.94 9.84 23.15
C ARG A 280 -21.48 9.39 24.52
N THR A 281 -21.88 8.13 24.65
CA THR A 281 -22.32 7.57 25.94
C THR A 281 -21.16 7.32 26.92
N PHE A 282 -19.93 7.14 26.42
CA PHE A 282 -18.71 6.90 27.21
C PHE A 282 -17.93 8.21 27.43
N LYS A 283 -18.50 9.11 28.24
CA LYS A 283 -17.97 10.47 28.46
C LYS A 283 -16.62 10.51 29.18
N ASP A 284 -16.29 9.42 29.88
CA ASP A 284 -15.02 9.17 30.55
C ASP A 284 -13.93 8.68 29.59
N VAL A 285 -14.30 8.26 28.37
CA VAL A 285 -13.38 7.76 27.34
C VAL A 285 -13.26 8.71 26.16
N PHE A 286 -14.37 9.21 25.62
CA PHE A 286 -14.39 10.05 24.42
C PHE A 286 -14.80 11.49 24.70
N PHE A 287 -14.13 12.40 24.02
CA PHE A 287 -14.43 13.82 24.01
C PHE A 287 -14.68 14.30 22.58
N PHE A 288 -15.68 15.16 22.40
CA PHE A 288 -16.08 15.72 21.11
C PHE A 288 -15.97 17.25 21.19
N PRO A 289 -14.84 17.84 20.77
CA PRO A 289 -14.66 19.29 20.81
C PRO A 289 -15.71 20.02 19.95
N ASN A 290 -16.26 21.12 20.46
CA ASN A 290 -17.18 21.96 19.69
C ASN A 290 -16.43 22.74 18.60
N ASP A 291 -17.03 22.84 17.40
CA ASP A 291 -16.52 23.57 16.21
C ASP A 291 -16.31 25.09 16.42
N ASN A 292 -16.62 25.64 17.59
CA ASN A 292 -16.62 27.09 17.85
C ASN A 292 -15.24 27.70 18.19
N SER A 293 -14.15 26.94 18.09
CA SER A 293 -12.80 27.48 18.30
C SER A 293 -12.14 27.79 16.96
N ASN A 294 -12.14 29.09 16.62
CA ASN A 294 -11.44 29.67 15.47
C ASN A 294 -10.00 29.12 15.34
N GLY A 295 -9.78 28.22 14.37
CA GLY A 295 -8.43 27.83 13.94
C GLY A 295 -8.15 26.33 13.79
N SER A 296 -9.05 25.42 14.17
CA SER A 296 -8.86 23.99 13.88
C SER A 296 -9.17 23.69 12.40
N HIS A 297 -8.15 23.37 11.60
CA HIS A 297 -8.29 22.95 10.20
C HIS A 297 -9.02 21.59 10.01
N LEU A 298 -9.48 20.95 11.08
CA LEU A 298 -9.96 19.57 11.09
C LEU A 298 -11.48 19.39 11.12
N GLY A 299 -12.28 20.45 11.26
CA GLY A 299 -13.72 20.33 11.51
C GLY A 299 -14.04 19.52 12.79
N GLY A 300 -15.30 19.06 12.91
CA GLY A 300 -15.74 18.20 14.00
C GLY A 300 -14.96 16.87 14.03
N HIS A 301 -14.45 16.51 15.20
CA HIS A 301 -13.65 15.29 15.39
C HIS A 301 -13.94 14.65 16.75
N VAL A 302 -13.52 13.40 16.91
CA VAL A 302 -13.54 12.69 18.19
C VAL A 302 -12.11 12.55 18.72
N THR A 303 -11.93 12.75 20.02
CA THR A 303 -10.65 12.54 20.72
C THR A 303 -10.88 11.81 22.04
N LEU A 304 -9.79 11.51 22.77
CA LEU A 304 -9.86 10.82 24.05
C LEU A 304 -10.00 11.79 25.21
N HIS A 305 -10.62 11.31 26.28
CA HIS A 305 -10.74 12.06 27.52
C HIS A 305 -9.33 12.38 28.09
N PRO A 306 -9.05 13.62 28.55
CA PRO A 306 -7.71 14.06 28.95
C PRO A 306 -7.06 13.26 30.10
N MET A 307 -7.85 12.45 30.83
CA MET A 307 -7.33 11.58 31.88
C MET A 307 -6.63 10.32 31.35
N LEU A 308 -6.89 9.92 30.10
CA LEU A 308 -6.30 8.75 29.45
C LEU A 308 -4.90 9.08 28.89
N LYS A 309 -3.93 9.25 29.79
CA LYS A 309 -2.58 9.75 29.47
C LYS A 309 -1.61 8.70 28.95
N THR A 310 -1.77 7.44 29.32
CA THR A 310 -0.83 6.36 28.99
C THR A 310 -1.45 5.37 27.98
N PRO A 311 -0.63 4.69 27.16
CA PRO A 311 -1.11 3.64 26.27
C PRO A 311 -1.92 2.54 26.99
N ASP A 312 -1.50 2.16 28.20
CA ASP A 312 -2.18 1.10 28.97
C ASP A 312 -3.58 1.53 29.41
N HIS A 313 -3.73 2.72 30.00
CA HIS A 313 -5.06 3.23 30.40
C HIS A 313 -5.99 3.41 29.20
N ARG A 314 -5.45 3.83 28.05
CA ARG A 314 -6.22 3.91 26.80
C ARG A 314 -6.67 2.52 26.36
N THR A 315 -5.77 1.54 26.37
CA THR A 315 -6.07 0.14 26.00
C THR A 315 -7.17 -0.44 26.90
N GLU A 316 -7.07 -0.27 28.21
CA GLU A 316 -8.07 -0.71 29.19
C GLU A 316 -9.44 -0.04 28.98
N ALA A 317 -9.45 1.28 28.75
CA ALA A 317 -10.68 2.02 28.47
C ALA A 317 -11.36 1.52 27.19
N PHE A 318 -10.58 1.26 26.13
CA PHE A 318 -11.11 0.72 24.88
C PHE A 318 -11.58 -0.72 25.00
N ASP A 319 -10.90 -1.57 25.77
CA ASP A 319 -11.36 -2.92 26.07
C ASP A 319 -12.75 -2.91 26.72
N HIS A 320 -12.97 -1.99 27.68
CA HIS A 320 -14.29 -1.79 28.28
C HIS A 320 -15.36 -1.36 27.26
N VAL A 321 -15.06 -0.36 26.42
CA VAL A 321 -15.96 0.11 25.37
C VAL A 321 -16.30 -1.01 24.38
N VAL A 322 -15.29 -1.74 23.90
CA VAL A 322 -15.47 -2.82 22.92
C VAL A 322 -16.27 -3.98 23.53
N LYS A 323 -16.08 -4.31 24.82
CA LYS A 323 -16.90 -5.32 25.50
C LYS A 323 -18.39 -4.96 25.55
N LEU A 324 -18.71 -3.67 25.74
CA LEU A 324 -20.09 -3.19 25.80
C LEU A 324 -20.73 -3.05 24.42
N LEU A 325 -19.99 -2.56 23.43
CA LEU A 325 -20.50 -2.40 22.05
C LEU A 325 -20.41 -3.68 21.21
N GLY A 326 -19.56 -4.63 21.59
CA GLY A 326 -19.22 -5.80 20.77
C GLY A 326 -20.35 -6.79 20.55
N LYS A 327 -21.35 -6.84 21.43
CA LYS A 327 -22.50 -7.74 21.25
C LYS A 327 -23.44 -7.32 20.13
N GLU A 328 -23.54 -6.02 19.85
CA GLU A 328 -24.54 -5.47 18.92
C GLU A 328 -23.90 -4.79 17.70
N LEU A 329 -22.75 -4.12 17.87
CA LEU A 329 -22.18 -3.24 16.85
C LEU A 329 -20.83 -3.72 16.30
N ILE A 330 -20.00 -4.41 17.10
CA ILE A 330 -18.66 -4.86 16.70
C ILE A 330 -18.59 -6.40 16.77
N PRO A 331 -19.12 -7.11 15.75
CA PRO A 331 -19.13 -8.57 15.75
C PRO A 331 -17.73 -9.15 15.56
N GLY A 332 -17.53 -10.38 16.04
CA GLY A 332 -16.36 -11.18 15.68
C GLY A 332 -15.07 -10.86 16.43
N ILE A 333 -15.18 -10.52 17.72
CA ILE A 333 -14.06 -10.39 18.67
C ILE A 333 -13.09 -11.58 18.56
N ARG A 334 -11.78 -11.30 18.57
CA ARG A 334 -10.71 -12.29 18.39
C ARG A 334 -9.79 -12.44 19.60
N ASN A 335 -9.87 -11.54 20.58
CA ASN A 335 -8.90 -11.44 21.68
C ASN A 335 -7.47 -11.23 21.13
N GLU A 336 -7.38 -10.37 20.12
CA GLU A 336 -6.13 -10.08 19.42
C GLU A 336 -6.02 -8.56 19.29
N LEU A 337 -4.97 -8.00 19.87
CA LEU A 337 -4.78 -6.55 19.91
C LEU A 337 -3.93 -6.08 18.73
N TYR A 338 -4.45 -5.08 18.01
CA TYR A 338 -3.76 -4.35 16.97
C TYR A 338 -3.19 -3.03 17.50
N PRO A 339 -2.03 -2.59 16.98
CA PRO A 339 -1.42 -1.34 17.40
C PRO A 339 -2.18 -0.14 16.82
N VAL A 340 -2.49 0.85 17.66
CA VAL A 340 -3.02 2.15 17.21
C VAL A 340 -1.90 3.17 17.16
N ALA A 341 -1.59 3.63 15.96
CA ALA A 341 -0.56 4.62 15.68
C ALA A 341 -0.97 5.49 14.48
N SER A 342 -0.36 6.66 14.29
CA SER A 342 -0.66 7.55 13.16
C SER A 342 -0.15 6.98 11.83
N SER A 343 0.96 6.25 11.86
CA SER A 343 1.48 5.47 10.74
C SER A 343 2.37 4.32 11.20
N PHE A 344 2.73 3.44 10.28
CA PHE A 344 3.64 2.33 10.56
C PHE A 344 4.99 2.86 11.07
N GLY A 345 5.55 2.19 12.09
CA GLY A 345 6.82 2.56 12.71
C GLY A 345 6.81 3.85 13.51
N THR A 346 5.64 4.43 13.79
CA THR A 346 5.51 5.53 14.77
C THR A 346 5.20 4.99 16.16
N SER A 347 5.37 5.83 17.18
CA SER A 347 5.10 5.46 18.57
C SER A 347 3.68 4.91 18.74
N LEU A 348 3.58 3.78 19.44
CA LEU A 348 2.32 3.18 19.83
C LEU A 348 1.56 4.15 20.75
N LEU A 349 0.31 4.46 20.39
CA LEU A 349 -0.53 5.32 21.21
C LEU A 349 -1.36 4.52 22.21
N PHE A 350 -1.84 3.35 21.80
CA PHE A 350 -2.50 2.31 22.60
C PHE A 350 -2.78 1.09 21.70
N SER A 351 -3.32 0.02 22.28
CA SER A 351 -3.70 -1.20 21.59
C SER A 351 -5.22 -1.35 21.53
N LEU A 352 -5.75 -1.88 20.42
CA LEU A 352 -7.19 -2.02 20.18
C LEU A 352 -7.53 -3.43 19.70
N GLU A 353 -8.61 -4.01 20.21
CA GLU A 353 -9.15 -5.28 19.71
C GLU A 353 -9.35 -5.26 18.19
N ARG A 354 -8.80 -6.27 17.51
CA ARG A 354 -8.78 -6.40 16.05
C ARG A 354 -10.14 -6.20 15.40
N ALA A 355 -11.20 -6.75 15.99
CA ALA A 355 -12.55 -6.60 15.45
C ALA A 355 -13.05 -5.14 15.45
N ALA A 356 -12.56 -4.31 16.37
CA ALA A 356 -12.93 -2.90 16.48
C ALA A 356 -12.14 -1.98 15.52
N ALA A 357 -11.02 -2.46 14.96
CA ALA A 357 -10.15 -1.64 14.11
C ALA A 357 -10.89 -0.92 12.96
N PRO A 358 -11.82 -1.56 12.21
CA PRO A 358 -12.57 -0.88 11.15
C PRO A 358 -13.55 0.17 11.67
N TYR A 359 -14.10 0.02 12.88
CA TYR A 359 -15.10 0.95 13.44
C TYR A 359 -14.48 2.26 13.95
N PHE A 360 -13.21 2.18 14.38
CA PHE A 360 -12.40 3.35 14.70
C PHE A 360 -11.58 3.85 13.49
N GLY A 361 -11.70 3.18 12.34
CA GLY A 361 -11.01 3.54 11.10
C GLY A 361 -9.50 3.63 11.24
N ILE A 362 -8.92 2.87 12.16
CA ILE A 362 -7.47 2.87 12.36
C ILE A 362 -6.78 2.19 11.18
N LYS A 363 -5.49 2.47 10.99
CA LYS A 363 -4.70 1.67 10.05
C LYS A 363 -4.46 0.29 10.65
N ALA A 364 -4.83 -0.75 9.91
CA ALA A 364 -4.51 -2.13 10.23
C ALA A 364 -3.37 -2.63 9.35
N TYR A 365 -2.50 -3.45 9.92
CA TYR A 365 -1.33 -4.00 9.25
C TYR A 365 -1.44 -5.51 9.14
N GLY A 366 -0.83 -6.08 8.09
CA GLY A 366 -0.73 -7.53 7.91
C GLY A 366 0.50 -7.89 7.09
N VAL A 367 0.90 -9.15 7.16
CA VAL A 367 1.99 -9.71 6.34
C VAL A 367 1.40 -10.73 5.39
N HIS A 368 1.81 -10.67 4.13
CA HIS A 368 1.33 -11.56 3.08
C HIS A 368 2.52 -12.06 2.27
N MET A 369 2.63 -13.37 2.08
CA MET A 369 3.77 -13.94 1.36
C MET A 369 3.35 -14.77 0.15
N ASN A 370 3.95 -14.44 -1.00
CA ASN A 370 3.90 -15.25 -2.20
C ASN A 370 4.96 -16.35 -2.09
N GLY A 371 4.50 -17.57 -1.80
CA GLY A 371 5.34 -18.76 -1.77
C GLY A 371 5.36 -19.39 -3.16
N TYR A 372 6.50 -19.32 -3.85
CA TYR A 372 6.60 -19.79 -5.22
C TYR A 372 7.72 -20.80 -5.41
N VAL A 373 7.54 -21.70 -6.38
CA VAL A 373 8.61 -22.55 -6.91
C VAL A 373 8.84 -22.21 -8.37
N GLU A 374 10.01 -22.54 -8.88
CA GLU A 374 10.36 -22.34 -10.28
C GLU A 374 10.73 -23.68 -10.89
N ARG A 375 10.01 -24.10 -11.94
CA ARG A 375 10.18 -25.37 -12.64
C ARG A 375 10.41 -25.09 -14.11
N VAL A 376 11.55 -25.53 -14.65
CA VAL A 376 11.88 -25.39 -16.08
C VAL A 376 11.68 -23.95 -16.60
N GLY A 377 12.05 -22.96 -15.78
CA GLY A 377 11.92 -21.51 -16.10
C GLY A 377 10.53 -20.91 -15.87
N GLU A 378 9.52 -21.71 -15.50
CA GLU A 378 8.17 -21.25 -15.19
C GLU A 378 7.95 -21.13 -13.67
N LYS A 379 7.21 -20.09 -13.25
CA LYS A 379 6.86 -19.89 -11.84
C LYS A 379 5.50 -20.50 -11.51
N TYR A 380 5.42 -21.10 -10.34
CA TYR A 380 4.21 -21.68 -9.77
C TYR A 380 4.02 -21.11 -8.37
N LEU A 381 2.80 -20.71 -8.03
CA LEU A 381 2.42 -20.24 -6.71
C LEU A 381 1.76 -21.35 -5.91
N TRP A 382 2.15 -21.49 -4.66
CA TRP A 382 1.37 -22.24 -3.68
C TRP A 382 0.20 -21.36 -3.22
N ILE A 383 -1.01 -21.88 -3.38
CA ILE A 383 -2.26 -21.23 -3.01
C ILE A 383 -2.94 -22.06 -1.93
N GLY A 384 -3.31 -21.42 -0.82
CA GLY A 384 -4.12 -22.04 0.24
C GLY A 384 -5.61 -21.90 -0.05
N LYS A 385 -6.42 -22.85 0.41
CA LYS A 385 -7.87 -22.72 0.52
C LYS A 385 -8.21 -22.65 2.01
N ARG A 386 -8.86 -21.57 2.43
CA ARG A 386 -9.18 -21.30 3.84
C ARG A 386 -10.14 -22.34 4.40
N SER A 387 -9.94 -22.72 5.66
CA SER A 387 -10.86 -23.61 6.37
C SER A 387 -12.28 -23.04 6.42
N GLU A 388 -13.30 -23.90 6.32
CA GLU A 388 -14.72 -23.50 6.39
C GLU A 388 -15.10 -22.95 7.78
N VAL A 389 -14.32 -23.25 8.82
CA VAL A 389 -14.54 -22.71 10.17
C VAL A 389 -13.95 -21.30 10.35
N LYS A 390 -13.24 -20.77 9.35
CA LYS A 390 -12.70 -19.41 9.43
C LYS A 390 -13.84 -18.41 9.53
N PRO A 391 -13.77 -17.45 10.46
CA PRO A 391 -14.87 -16.54 10.69
C PRO A 391 -14.95 -15.42 9.64
N THR A 392 -13.90 -15.24 8.84
CA THR A 392 -13.90 -14.36 7.67
C THR A 392 -13.42 -15.13 6.45
N TYR A 393 -14.14 -14.96 5.34
CA TYR A 393 -13.84 -15.60 4.05
C TYR A 393 -13.65 -17.14 4.14
N PRO A 394 -14.56 -17.89 4.78
CA PRO A 394 -14.47 -19.36 4.82
C PRO A 394 -14.51 -19.96 3.41
N GLY A 395 -13.72 -21.00 3.18
CA GLY A 395 -13.67 -21.74 1.90
C GLY A 395 -13.03 -21.00 0.72
N MET A 396 -12.61 -19.74 0.89
CA MET A 396 -12.00 -18.94 -0.19
C MET A 396 -10.51 -19.26 -0.38
N LEU A 397 -9.97 -18.98 -1.57
CA LEU A 397 -8.53 -19.03 -1.82
C LEU A 397 -7.80 -17.89 -1.07
N ASP A 398 -6.60 -18.18 -0.57
CA ASP A 398 -5.70 -17.27 0.14
C ASP A 398 -4.26 -17.46 -0.35
N HIS A 399 -3.34 -16.66 0.16
CA HIS A 399 -1.91 -16.91 -0.04
C HIS A 399 -1.47 -18.21 0.62
N LEU A 400 -0.22 -18.61 0.36
CA LEU A 400 0.41 -19.67 1.14
C LEU A 400 0.51 -19.30 2.63
N VAL A 401 0.84 -18.03 2.93
CA VAL A 401 0.90 -17.49 4.30
C VAL A 401 0.38 -16.06 4.31
N ALA A 402 -0.57 -15.73 5.20
CA ALA A 402 -1.11 -14.39 5.37
C ALA A 402 -1.72 -14.13 6.76
N GLY A 403 -1.01 -13.36 7.60
CA GLY A 403 -1.44 -13.01 8.95
C GLY A 403 -1.76 -11.52 9.13
N GLY A 404 -2.63 -11.21 10.10
CA GLY A 404 -2.68 -9.87 10.68
C GLY A 404 -1.34 -9.54 11.35
N LEU A 405 -1.02 -8.27 11.58
CA LEU A 405 0.16 -7.87 12.36
C LEU A 405 -0.29 -7.43 13.76
N PRO A 406 -0.16 -8.29 14.77
CA PRO A 406 -0.46 -7.96 16.15
C PRO A 406 0.42 -6.82 16.66
N HIS A 407 0.03 -6.26 17.81
CA HIS A 407 0.95 -5.46 18.61
C HIS A 407 2.20 -6.27 19.03
N ASP A 408 3.31 -5.58 19.27
CA ASP A 408 4.55 -6.12 19.86
C ASP A 408 5.29 -7.22 19.09
N ILE A 409 5.05 -7.35 17.79
CA ILE A 409 5.83 -8.25 16.92
C ILE A 409 6.30 -7.54 15.64
N ALA A 410 7.57 -7.74 15.27
CA ALA A 410 8.09 -7.19 14.02
C ALA A 410 7.53 -7.94 12.80
N CYS A 411 7.37 -7.27 11.66
CA CYS A 411 6.77 -7.90 10.47
C CYS A 411 7.47 -9.20 10.05
N GLY A 412 8.80 -9.23 10.06
CA GLY A 412 9.57 -10.44 9.70
C GLY A 412 9.41 -11.58 10.70
N GLU A 413 9.30 -11.25 12.00
CA GLU A 413 9.06 -12.25 13.05
C GLU A 413 7.65 -12.82 12.96
N ASN A 414 6.66 -11.96 12.74
CA ASN A 414 5.28 -12.37 12.52
C ASN A 414 5.17 -13.25 11.27
N LEU A 415 5.82 -12.87 10.16
CA LEU A 415 5.85 -13.71 8.96
C LEU A 415 6.43 -15.10 9.25
N VAL A 416 7.53 -15.18 10.01
CA VAL A 416 8.14 -16.48 10.36
C VAL A 416 7.21 -17.32 11.23
N LYS A 417 6.52 -16.71 12.19
CA LYS A 417 5.48 -17.38 13.01
C LYS A 417 4.36 -17.95 12.13
N GLU A 418 3.74 -17.09 11.30
CA GLU A 418 2.63 -17.49 10.42
C GLU A 418 3.07 -18.54 9.38
N CYS A 419 4.32 -18.48 8.92
CA CYS A 419 4.90 -19.49 8.04
C CYS A 419 4.88 -20.90 8.64
N GLU A 420 5.18 -21.02 9.94
CA GLU A 420 5.18 -22.29 10.65
C GLU A 420 3.75 -22.75 10.92
N GLU A 421 2.88 -21.87 11.43
CA GLU A 421 1.50 -22.19 11.83
C GLU A 421 0.59 -22.54 10.63
N GLU A 422 0.56 -21.71 9.59
CA GLU A 422 -0.39 -21.89 8.49
C GLU A 422 0.09 -22.94 7.48
N ALA A 423 1.41 -23.03 7.23
CA ALA A 423 1.96 -23.78 6.10
C ALA A 423 3.08 -24.78 6.47
N GLY A 424 3.49 -24.87 7.74
CA GLY A 424 4.54 -25.77 8.18
C GLY A 424 5.92 -25.45 7.57
N ILE A 425 6.15 -24.18 7.19
CA ILE A 425 7.43 -23.73 6.65
C ILE A 425 8.38 -23.51 7.83
N PRO A 426 9.47 -24.30 7.95
CA PRO A 426 10.39 -24.15 9.07
C PRO A 426 11.11 -22.80 9.01
N LYS A 427 11.47 -22.28 10.18
CA LYS A 427 12.20 -21.01 10.32
C LYS A 427 13.42 -20.90 9.40
N SER A 428 14.18 -21.99 9.22
CA SER A 428 15.35 -22.04 8.33
C SER A 428 15.05 -21.73 6.85
N ILE A 429 13.80 -21.91 6.42
CA ILE A 429 13.32 -21.51 5.09
C ILE A 429 12.63 -20.15 5.18
N ALA A 430 11.76 -19.93 6.16
CA ALA A 430 10.96 -18.71 6.29
C ALA A 430 11.80 -17.43 6.39
N THR A 431 12.96 -17.45 7.06
CA THR A 431 13.85 -16.29 7.19
C THR A 431 14.48 -15.84 5.86
N ARG A 432 14.33 -16.62 4.78
CA ARG A 432 14.78 -16.26 3.43
C ARG A 432 13.74 -15.43 2.65
N ALA A 433 12.55 -15.23 3.22
CA ALA A 433 11.51 -14.42 2.61
C ALA A 433 12.01 -12.99 2.42
N LYS A 434 11.82 -12.44 1.22
CA LYS A 434 12.26 -11.09 0.89
C LYS A 434 11.09 -10.13 0.99
N PRO A 435 11.18 -9.00 1.71
CA PRO A 435 10.20 -7.94 1.59
C PRO A 435 10.25 -7.38 0.16
N VAL A 436 9.09 -7.19 -0.48
CA VAL A 436 8.99 -6.77 -1.89
C VAL A 436 8.07 -5.57 -2.12
N GLY A 437 7.54 -5.00 -1.04
CA GLY A 437 6.71 -3.80 -1.08
C GLY A 437 5.56 -3.88 -0.09
N ALA A 438 4.57 -3.03 -0.31
CA ALA A 438 3.33 -3.06 0.44
C ALA A 438 2.17 -2.65 -0.46
N VAL A 439 1.00 -3.22 -0.20
CA VAL A 439 -0.26 -2.85 -0.84
C VAL A 439 -1.18 -2.25 0.21
N SER A 440 -1.76 -1.09 -0.09
CA SER A 440 -2.77 -0.48 0.77
C SER A 440 -4.12 -0.37 0.06
N TYR A 441 -5.20 -0.52 0.81
CA TYR A 441 -6.55 -0.33 0.29
C TYR A 441 -7.48 0.20 1.38
N MET A 442 -8.68 0.62 0.96
CA MET A 442 -9.71 0.99 1.90
C MET A 442 -11.12 0.52 1.52
N ASP A 443 -11.87 0.00 2.47
CA ASP A 443 -13.23 -0.47 2.22
C ASP A 443 -14.17 0.17 3.26
N ILE A 444 -15.16 0.92 2.79
CA ILE A 444 -16.19 1.51 3.65
C ILE A 444 -17.49 0.73 3.49
N ASN A 445 -17.99 0.21 4.62
CA ASN A 445 -19.25 -0.52 4.67
C ASN A 445 -19.99 -0.25 5.99
N GLY A 446 -21.13 0.45 5.91
CA GLY A 446 -21.87 0.90 7.08
C GLY A 446 -20.98 1.75 8.00
N TYR A 447 -20.89 1.38 9.27
CA TYR A 447 -20.04 2.08 10.25
C TYR A 447 -18.54 1.77 10.12
N SER A 448 -18.17 0.78 9.32
CA SER A 448 -16.78 0.37 9.18
C SER A 448 -16.05 1.15 8.10
N TYR A 449 -14.84 1.60 8.42
CA TYR A 449 -13.87 2.15 7.49
C TYR A 449 -12.56 1.37 7.63
N LYS A 450 -12.45 0.31 6.85
CA LYS A 450 -11.25 -0.52 6.82
C LYS A 450 -10.14 0.21 6.08
N ARG A 451 -8.96 0.31 6.70
CA ARG A 451 -7.77 0.96 6.14
C ARG A 451 -6.57 0.05 6.35
N ASP A 452 -6.36 -0.86 5.42
CA ASP A 452 -5.38 -1.93 5.56
C ASP A 452 -4.11 -1.62 4.77
N VAL A 453 -2.97 -1.99 5.34
CA VAL A 453 -1.66 -2.03 4.68
C VAL A 453 -1.09 -3.43 4.83
N LEU A 454 -0.86 -4.09 3.70
CA LEU A 454 -0.34 -5.45 3.63
C LEU A 454 1.13 -5.39 3.20
N PHE A 455 2.04 -5.83 4.07
CA PHE A 455 3.45 -5.96 3.75
C PHE A 455 3.66 -7.24 2.94
N CYS A 456 4.13 -7.07 1.71
CA CYS A 456 4.29 -8.15 0.75
C CYS A 456 5.68 -8.77 0.88
N TYR A 457 5.73 -10.09 0.89
CA TYR A 457 6.95 -10.87 0.88
C TYR A 457 6.93 -11.90 -0.26
N ASP A 458 8.09 -12.20 -0.81
CA ASP A 458 8.26 -13.30 -1.74
C ASP A 458 9.23 -14.33 -1.16
N LEU A 459 8.87 -15.61 -1.24
CA LEU A 459 9.70 -16.73 -0.80
C LEU A 459 9.79 -17.77 -1.90
N LYS A 460 10.99 -17.91 -2.49
CA LYS A 460 11.31 -19.02 -3.38
C LYS A 460 11.53 -20.28 -2.55
N LEU A 461 10.58 -21.21 -2.63
CA LEU A 461 10.59 -22.47 -1.92
C LEU A 461 11.39 -23.54 -2.68
N PRO A 462 11.99 -24.53 -1.98
CA PRO A 462 12.51 -25.72 -2.63
C PRO A 462 11.43 -26.43 -3.43
N GLU A 463 11.76 -26.98 -4.60
CA GLU A 463 10.79 -27.70 -5.43
C GLU A 463 10.19 -28.92 -4.72
N SER A 464 10.94 -29.53 -3.80
CA SER A 464 10.53 -30.66 -2.98
C SER A 464 9.66 -30.27 -1.77
N PHE A 465 9.47 -28.98 -1.50
CA PHE A 465 8.69 -28.53 -0.36
C PHE A 465 7.19 -28.70 -0.64
N VAL A 466 6.48 -29.26 0.34
CA VAL A 466 5.03 -29.41 0.34
C VAL A 466 4.50 -28.80 1.63
N PRO A 467 3.65 -27.76 1.55
CA PRO A 467 3.10 -27.13 2.74
C PRO A 467 2.14 -28.06 3.48
N MET A 468 2.08 -27.89 4.80
CA MET A 468 1.21 -28.66 5.69
C MET A 468 0.56 -27.71 6.68
N ASN A 469 -0.77 -27.72 6.72
CA ASN A 469 -1.53 -26.99 7.75
C ASN A 469 -1.17 -27.53 9.14
N GLN A 470 -0.77 -26.65 10.07
CA GLN A 470 -0.45 -27.04 11.46
C GLN A 470 -1.53 -26.63 12.47
N ASP A 471 -2.30 -25.57 12.20
CA ASP A 471 -3.17 -24.91 13.19
C ASP A 471 -4.68 -25.04 12.90
N GLY A 472 -5.05 -25.62 11.75
CA GLY A 472 -6.44 -25.79 11.35
C GLY A 472 -7.01 -24.64 10.49
N GLU A 473 -6.19 -23.63 10.17
CA GLU A 473 -6.64 -22.42 9.48
C GLU A 473 -6.81 -22.59 7.96
N VAL A 474 -6.11 -23.58 7.38
CA VAL A 474 -6.13 -23.89 5.94
C VAL A 474 -6.73 -25.27 5.66
N GLU A 475 -7.75 -25.37 4.81
CA GLU A 475 -8.33 -26.65 4.40
C GLU A 475 -7.36 -27.49 3.56
N SER A 476 -6.73 -26.87 2.55
CA SER A 476 -5.82 -27.55 1.63
C SER A 476 -4.95 -26.56 0.83
N PHE A 477 -3.89 -27.07 0.23
CA PHE A 477 -2.98 -26.30 -0.64
C PHE A 477 -2.92 -26.87 -2.05
N LYS A 478 -2.74 -26.00 -3.06
CA LYS A 478 -2.38 -26.40 -4.42
C LYS A 478 -1.27 -25.53 -4.98
N LEU A 479 -0.36 -26.19 -5.70
CA LEU A 479 0.65 -25.52 -6.49
C LEU A 479 0.10 -25.29 -7.91
N ILE A 480 0.02 -24.03 -8.33
CA ILE A 480 -0.66 -23.61 -9.56
C ILE A 480 0.29 -22.75 -10.40
N PRO A 481 0.41 -22.98 -11.72
CA PRO A 481 1.15 -22.07 -12.61
C PRO A 481 0.67 -20.63 -12.47
N VAL A 482 1.61 -19.68 -12.43
CA VAL A 482 1.30 -18.25 -12.25
C VAL A 482 0.29 -17.74 -13.30
N SER A 483 0.40 -18.20 -14.55
CA SER A 483 -0.54 -17.87 -15.64
C SER A 483 -1.98 -18.32 -15.34
N LEU A 484 -2.15 -19.50 -14.74
CA LEU A 484 -3.47 -19.99 -14.35
C LEU A 484 -4.01 -19.22 -13.14
N VAL A 485 -3.15 -18.86 -12.17
CA VAL A 485 -3.55 -17.99 -11.04
C VAL A 485 -4.06 -16.64 -11.55
N ALA A 486 -3.36 -16.03 -12.52
CA ALA A 486 -3.79 -14.79 -13.16
C ALA A 486 -5.19 -14.92 -13.79
N ASN A 487 -5.46 -16.03 -14.50
CA ASN A 487 -6.78 -16.30 -15.08
C ASN A 487 -7.88 -16.48 -14.00
N VAL A 488 -7.56 -17.10 -12.86
CA VAL A 488 -8.51 -17.24 -11.74
C VAL A 488 -8.89 -15.85 -11.19
N ILE A 489 -7.90 -14.98 -10.99
CA ILE A 489 -8.11 -13.60 -10.51
C ILE A 489 -8.94 -12.79 -11.53
N GLN A 490 -8.63 -12.91 -12.82
CA GLN A 490 -9.32 -12.20 -13.89
C GLN A 490 -10.79 -12.61 -14.01
N ARG A 491 -11.11 -13.89 -13.79
CA ARG A 491 -12.43 -14.46 -14.18
C ARG A 491 -13.35 -14.79 -13.02
N THR A 492 -12.85 -14.81 -11.78
CA THR A 492 -13.60 -15.31 -10.62
C THR A 492 -13.53 -14.38 -9.42
N GLN A 493 -14.20 -14.79 -8.34
CA GLN A 493 -14.11 -14.17 -7.02
C GLN A 493 -13.67 -15.20 -5.97
N PHE A 494 -12.93 -16.23 -6.37
CA PHE A 494 -12.55 -17.34 -5.48
C PHE A 494 -11.54 -16.94 -4.41
N PHE A 495 -10.68 -15.97 -4.69
CA PHE A 495 -9.76 -15.42 -3.71
C PHE A 495 -10.44 -14.49 -2.72
N LYS A 496 -10.07 -14.62 -1.44
CA LYS A 496 -10.24 -13.58 -0.42
C LYS A 496 -9.80 -12.25 -1.01
N SER A 497 -10.65 -11.23 -0.89
CA SER A 497 -10.60 -10.05 -1.76
C SER A 497 -9.22 -9.39 -1.81
N ASN A 498 -8.61 -9.18 -0.65
CA ASN A 498 -7.31 -8.49 -0.54
C ASN A 498 -6.12 -9.31 -1.05
N CYS A 499 -6.27 -10.64 -1.18
CA CYS A 499 -5.22 -11.50 -1.72
C CYS A 499 -5.02 -11.26 -3.22
N ASN A 500 -6.09 -10.93 -3.94
CA ASN A 500 -5.99 -10.54 -5.33
C ASN A 500 -5.02 -9.37 -5.52
N LEU A 501 -5.00 -8.39 -4.60
CA LEU A 501 -4.16 -7.21 -4.76
C LEU A 501 -2.66 -7.54 -4.66
N VAL A 502 -2.30 -8.39 -3.69
CA VAL A 502 -0.91 -8.83 -3.48
C VAL A 502 -0.44 -9.74 -4.60
N ILE A 503 -1.31 -10.61 -5.13
CA ILE A 503 -0.96 -11.45 -6.28
C ILE A 503 -0.87 -10.60 -7.55
N ILE A 504 -1.74 -9.59 -7.75
CA ILE A 504 -1.60 -8.65 -8.87
C ILE A 504 -0.26 -7.92 -8.81
N ASP A 505 0.14 -7.44 -7.63
CA ASP A 505 1.49 -6.88 -7.40
C ASP A 505 2.60 -7.88 -7.77
N PHE A 506 2.48 -9.15 -7.38
CA PHE A 506 3.42 -10.20 -7.77
C PHE A 506 3.50 -10.37 -9.29
N LEU A 507 2.36 -10.42 -9.99
CA LEU A 507 2.31 -10.53 -11.46
C LEU A 507 3.05 -9.36 -12.13
N PHE A 508 2.84 -8.12 -11.66
CA PHE A 508 3.55 -6.97 -12.21
C PHE A 508 5.07 -7.01 -11.98
N ARG A 509 5.51 -7.43 -10.78
CA ARG A 509 6.94 -7.48 -10.44
C ARG A 509 7.70 -8.61 -11.14
N HIS A 510 7.01 -9.71 -11.48
CA HIS A 510 7.65 -10.90 -12.05
C HIS A 510 7.51 -11.04 -13.57
N GLY A 511 6.85 -10.09 -14.23
CA GLY A 511 6.58 -10.09 -15.68
C GLY A 511 5.54 -11.13 -16.08
#